data_AF-A9XH87-F1
#
_entry.id   AF-A9XH87-F1
#
_cell.length_a   1.000
_cell.length_b   1.000
_cell.length_c   1.000
_cell.angle_alpha   90.00
_cell.angle_beta   90.00
_cell.angle_gamma   90.00
#
_symmetry.space_group_name_H-M   'P 1'
#
loop_
_entity.id
_entity.type
_entity.pdbx_description
1 polymer ?
#
loop_
_entity_poly.entity_id
_entity_poly.type
_entity_poly.pdbx_seq_one_letter_code
_entity_poly.pdbx_strand_id
1 'polypeptide(L)'
;DSASPLMEQLMYFHDHSMFIIMMIITTVGYMILSLMTNKFIDRHVMDGQYLEILWTVLPAVVLIFIALPSLRILYLIDENSNPSLTLKTIGHQWYWSYEYSDFTDIEFDSYMIPQNEMSINNIRLLEVDNRTTLPMNTLTRILITSEDVIHSWTIPSIGVKADATPGRLNQATFWFNRPGVFYGQCSEICGANHSFMPIVIESTSTNDFLNW
;
A
#
# COMPACT_ATOMS: atom_id res chain seq x y z
N ASP A 1 -8.84 -7.47 -2.66
CA ASP A 1 -9.47 -7.51 -1.33
C ASP A 1 -8.45 -7.31 -0.23
N SER A 2 -8.83 -6.57 0.81
CA SER A 2 -8.01 -6.41 2.01
C SER A 2 -7.72 -7.74 2.67
N ALA A 3 -6.55 -7.85 3.28
CA ALA A 3 -6.10 -8.98 4.08
C ALA A 3 -5.63 -8.56 5.48
N SER A 4 -5.70 -7.26 5.80
CA SER A 4 -5.40 -6.69 7.12
C SER A 4 -6.48 -5.67 7.50
N PRO A 5 -6.71 -5.41 8.81
CA PRO A 5 -7.67 -4.38 9.24
C PRO A 5 -7.24 -2.99 8.80
N LEU A 6 -5.92 -2.75 8.70
CA LEU A 6 -5.39 -1.50 8.19
C LEU A 6 -5.84 -1.24 6.75
N MET A 7 -5.70 -2.24 5.87
CA MET A 7 -6.14 -2.10 4.48
C MET A 7 -7.66 -1.89 4.38
N GLU A 8 -8.45 -2.49 5.28
CA GLU A 8 -9.90 -2.22 5.37
C GLU A 8 -10.17 -0.75 5.69
N GLN A 9 -9.50 -0.16 6.68
CA GLN A 9 -9.63 1.26 6.99
C GLN A 9 -9.19 2.16 5.83
N LEU A 10 -8.12 1.79 5.12
CA LEU A 10 -7.67 2.51 3.93
C LEU A 10 -8.69 2.44 2.79
N MET A 11 -9.37 1.31 2.58
CA MET A 11 -10.45 1.20 1.58
C MET A 11 -11.64 2.08 1.96
N TYR A 12 -12.07 2.10 3.22
CA TYR A 12 -13.15 3.00 3.65
C TYR A 12 -12.79 4.48 3.50
N PHE A 13 -11.55 4.85 3.81
CA PHE A 13 -11.07 6.22 3.61
C PHE A 13 -10.98 6.59 2.13
N HIS A 14 -10.48 5.68 1.29
CA HIS A 14 -10.47 5.85 -0.15
C HIS A 14 -11.88 6.11 -0.68
N ASP A 15 -12.87 5.29 -0.31
CA ASP A 15 -14.25 5.44 -0.78
C ASP A 15 -14.89 6.76 -0.31
N HIS A 16 -14.64 7.17 0.94
CA HIS A 16 -15.05 8.47 1.46
C HIS A 16 -14.44 9.63 0.66
N SER A 17 -13.14 9.56 0.37
CA SER A 17 -12.45 10.58 -0.42
C SER A 17 -12.96 10.63 -1.87
N MET A 18 -13.20 9.47 -2.48
CA MET A 18 -13.71 9.35 -3.84
C MET A 18 -15.13 9.87 -3.97
N PHE A 19 -15.98 9.64 -2.97
CA PHE A 19 -17.32 10.23 -2.92
C PHE A 19 -17.26 11.77 -2.99
N ILE A 20 -16.40 12.39 -2.18
CA ILE A 20 -16.22 13.85 -2.16
C ILE A 20 -15.67 14.35 -3.51
N ILE A 21 -14.63 13.68 -4.05
CA ILE A 21 -14.03 14.06 -5.34
C ILE A 21 -15.06 13.95 -6.48
N MET A 22 -15.88 12.89 -6.50
CA MET A 22 -16.94 12.74 -7.49
C MET A 22 -18.01 13.82 -7.37
N MET A 23 -18.38 14.24 -6.15
CA MET A 23 -19.29 15.39 -5.98
C MET A 23 -18.69 16.69 -6.55
N ILE A 24 -17.40 16.95 -6.33
CA ILE A 24 -16.73 18.13 -6.89
C ILE A 24 -16.67 18.06 -8.42
N ILE A 25 -16.25 16.93 -8.99
CA ILE A 25 -16.15 16.77 -10.46
C ILE A 25 -17.52 16.92 -11.12
N THR A 26 -18.57 16.32 -10.56
CA THR A 26 -19.92 16.41 -11.13
C THR A 26 -20.50 17.82 -11.04
N THR A 27 -20.30 18.53 -9.92
CA THR A 27 -20.74 19.92 -9.76
C THR A 27 -20.01 20.88 -10.69
N VAL A 28 -18.67 20.82 -10.75
CA VAL A 28 -17.87 21.64 -11.66
C VAL A 28 -18.19 21.30 -13.12
N GLY A 29 -18.29 20.01 -13.46
CA GLY A 29 -18.66 19.56 -14.80
C GLY A 29 -20.04 20.07 -15.23
N TYR A 30 -21.02 20.03 -14.33
CA TYR A 30 -22.35 20.60 -14.56
C TYR A 30 -22.31 22.12 -14.77
N MET A 31 -21.53 22.86 -13.94
CA MET A 31 -21.38 24.31 -14.08
C MET A 31 -20.75 24.70 -15.42
N ILE A 32 -19.71 23.98 -15.85
CA ILE A 32 -19.09 24.23 -17.16
C ILE A 32 -20.09 23.96 -18.29
N LEU A 33 -20.82 22.84 -18.24
CA LEU A 33 -21.80 22.50 -19.29
C LEU A 33 -22.94 23.53 -19.35
N SER A 34 -23.43 24.00 -18.20
CA SER A 34 -24.49 25.00 -18.15
C SER A 34 -24.03 26.35 -18.68
N LEU A 35 -22.80 26.78 -18.37
CA LEU A 35 -22.21 28.01 -18.91
C LEU A 35 -21.99 27.93 -20.44
N MET A 36 -21.53 26.78 -20.95
CA MET A 36 -21.32 26.59 -22.39
C MET A 36 -22.62 26.54 -23.20
N THR A 37 -23.72 26.11 -22.58
CA THR A 37 -25.05 26.04 -23.23
C THR A 37 -25.87 27.31 -23.04
N ASN A 38 -25.42 28.24 -22.20
CA ASN A 38 -26.12 29.49 -21.94
C ASN A 38 -25.99 30.47 -23.12
N LYS A 39 -27.12 31.02 -23.58
CA LYS A 39 -27.18 32.00 -24.67
C LYS A 39 -27.19 33.45 -24.18
N PHE A 40 -27.48 33.68 -22.90
CA PHE A 40 -27.53 35.02 -22.32
C PHE A 40 -26.12 35.54 -22.07
N ILE A 41 -25.88 36.79 -22.45
CA ILE A 41 -24.59 37.45 -22.33
C ILE A 41 -24.72 38.56 -21.30
N ASP A 42 -23.84 38.54 -20.30
CA ASP A 42 -23.60 39.66 -19.40
C ASP A 42 -22.11 40.00 -19.41
N ARG A 43 -21.78 41.27 -19.63
CA ARG A 43 -20.40 41.79 -19.69
C ARG A 43 -20.10 42.75 -18.54
N HIS A 44 -21.08 43.04 -17.69
CA HIS A 44 -20.97 44.03 -16.63
C HIS A 44 -20.67 43.41 -15.26
N VAL A 45 -20.63 42.08 -15.16
CA VAL A 45 -20.16 41.36 -13.96
C VAL A 45 -18.64 41.56 -13.83
N MET A 46 -18.24 42.46 -12.94
CA MET A 46 -16.83 42.82 -12.71
C MET A 46 -16.32 42.43 -11.31
N ASP A 47 -17.20 42.37 -10.32
CA ASP A 47 -16.87 42.05 -8.93
C ASP A 47 -17.90 41.06 -8.36
N GLY A 48 -17.42 40.19 -7.47
CA GLY A 48 -18.17 39.12 -6.85
C GLY A 48 -17.64 38.75 -5.47
N GLN A 49 -17.21 39.71 -4.64
CA GLN A 49 -16.64 39.46 -3.31
C GLN A 49 -17.36 38.36 -2.49
N TYR A 50 -18.70 38.34 -2.48
CA TYR A 50 -19.47 37.31 -1.79
C TYR A 50 -19.29 35.90 -2.39
N LEU A 51 -19.19 35.80 -3.72
CA LEU A 51 -18.90 34.56 -4.44
C LEU A 51 -17.48 34.10 -4.15
N GLU A 52 -16.52 35.02 -4.08
CA GLU A 52 -15.13 34.70 -3.74
C GLU A 52 -15.02 34.11 -2.34
N ILE A 53 -15.67 34.75 -1.36
CA ILE A 53 -15.72 34.22 0.01
C ILE A 53 -16.34 32.81 0.02
N LEU A 54 -17.42 32.59 -0.74
CA LEU A 54 -18.10 31.31 -0.78
C LEU A 54 -17.22 30.19 -1.37
N TRP A 55 -16.58 30.41 -2.52
CA TRP A 55 -15.72 29.39 -3.13
C TRP A 55 -14.38 29.21 -2.41
N THR A 56 -14.01 30.08 -1.47
CA THR A 56 -12.81 29.90 -0.64
C THR A 56 -13.15 29.12 0.63
N VAL A 57 -14.26 29.45 1.29
CA VAL A 57 -14.68 28.78 2.53
C VAL A 57 -15.16 27.35 2.26
N LEU A 58 -15.92 27.12 1.18
CA LEU A 58 -16.48 25.79 0.90
C LEU A 58 -15.39 24.72 0.69
N PRO A 59 -14.36 24.90 -0.17
CA PRO A 59 -13.27 23.93 -0.30
C PRO A 59 -12.47 23.75 0.98
N ALA A 60 -12.27 24.80 1.77
CA ALA A 60 -11.58 24.68 3.06
C ALA A 60 -12.32 23.72 4.01
N VAL A 61 -13.65 23.84 4.09
CA VAL A 61 -14.49 22.91 4.87
C VAL A 61 -14.40 21.49 4.32
N VAL A 62 -14.45 21.32 2.99
CA VAL A 62 -14.32 19.99 2.36
C VAL A 62 -12.98 19.34 2.67
N LEU A 63 -11.88 20.09 2.65
CA LEU A 63 -10.56 19.58 3.02
C LEU A 63 -10.50 19.08 4.46
N ILE A 64 -11.18 19.76 5.41
CA ILE A 64 -11.28 19.29 6.79
C ILE A 64 -11.96 17.91 6.87
N PHE A 65 -13.03 17.70 6.09
CA PHE A 65 -13.73 16.40 6.04
C PHE A 65 -12.90 15.26 5.44
N ILE A 66 -11.91 15.56 4.61
CA ILE A 66 -10.94 14.56 4.11
C ILE A 66 -9.81 14.37 5.13
N ALA A 67 -9.30 15.46 5.71
CA ALA A 67 -8.14 15.44 6.58
C ALA A 67 -8.39 14.71 7.91
N LEU A 68 -9.56 14.88 8.54
CA LEU A 68 -9.86 14.25 9.83
C LEU A 68 -9.77 12.71 9.82
N PRO A 69 -10.47 11.98 8.91
CA PRO A 69 -10.32 10.53 8.83
C PRO A 69 -8.92 10.09 8.38
N SER A 70 -8.26 10.88 7.52
CA SER A 70 -6.88 10.61 7.08
C SER A 70 -5.90 10.62 8.25
N LEU A 71 -5.91 11.68 9.07
CA LEU A 71 -5.06 11.81 10.25
C LEU A 71 -5.34 10.72 11.27
N ARG A 72 -6.61 10.34 11.47
CA ARG A 72 -6.97 9.23 12.35
C ARG A 72 -6.29 7.93 11.92
N ILE A 73 -6.33 7.59 10.63
CA ILE A 73 -5.68 6.37 10.13
C ILE A 73 -4.16 6.46 10.25
N LEU A 74 -3.57 7.63 9.97
CA LEU A 74 -2.14 7.85 10.13
C LEU A 74 -1.66 7.51 11.55
N TYR A 75 -2.37 7.99 12.57
CA TYR A 75 -2.01 7.67 13.96
C TYR A 75 -2.29 6.22 14.36
N LEU A 76 -3.28 5.55 13.73
CA LEU A 76 -3.51 4.12 13.94
C LEU A 76 -2.39 3.24 13.35
N ILE A 77 -1.76 3.69 12.25
CA ILE A 77 -0.61 3.00 11.66
C ILE A 77 0.62 3.09 12.57
N ASP A 78 0.83 4.25 13.19
CA ASP A 78 1.99 4.54 14.03
C ASP A 78 1.80 4.12 15.50
N GLU A 79 0.65 3.54 15.85
CA GLU A 79 0.38 3.11 17.22
C GLU A 79 1.38 2.03 17.64
N ASN A 80 2.10 2.30 18.75
CA ASN A 80 3.15 1.42 19.25
C ASN A 80 2.54 0.11 19.78
N SER A 81 2.47 -0.87 18.89
CA SER A 81 1.99 -2.21 19.18
C SER A 81 3.16 -3.11 19.55
N ASN A 82 2.92 -4.10 20.42
CA ASN A 82 3.93 -5.09 20.82
C ASN A 82 3.86 -6.29 19.86
N PRO A 83 4.69 -6.37 18.82
CA PRO A 83 4.65 -7.47 17.87
C PRO A 83 5.11 -8.76 18.53
N SER A 84 4.55 -9.88 18.07
CA SER A 84 4.90 -11.22 18.52
C SER A 84 5.92 -11.91 17.64
N LEU A 85 6.16 -11.38 16.44
CA LEU A 85 7.10 -11.91 15.45
C LEU A 85 7.79 -10.76 14.73
N THR A 86 9.08 -10.90 14.45
CA THR A 86 9.89 -10.00 13.65
C THR A 86 10.38 -10.74 12.40
N LEU A 87 10.11 -10.15 11.23
CA LEU A 87 10.63 -10.58 9.94
C LEU A 87 11.54 -9.47 9.41
N LYS A 88 12.78 -9.78 9.05
CA LYS A 88 13.63 -8.84 8.32
C LYS A 88 13.61 -9.18 6.84
N THR A 89 13.50 -8.17 5.99
CA THR A 89 13.54 -8.29 4.54
C THR A 89 14.60 -7.36 3.98
N ILE A 90 15.40 -7.90 3.07
CA ILE A 90 16.53 -7.21 2.46
C ILE A 90 16.33 -7.22 0.94
N GLY A 91 16.33 -6.04 0.34
CA GLY A 91 16.26 -5.87 -1.11
C GLY A 91 17.64 -5.94 -1.77
N HIS A 92 17.74 -6.74 -2.83
CA HIS A 92 18.93 -6.89 -3.67
C HIS A 92 18.55 -6.75 -5.16
N GLN A 93 19.51 -6.49 -6.04
CA GLN A 93 19.39 -6.58 -7.49
C GLN A 93 19.50 -8.04 -7.94
N TRP A 94 18.42 -8.76 -8.30
CA TRP A 94 17.00 -8.40 -8.32
C TRP A 94 16.19 -9.53 -7.66
N TYR A 95 16.26 -9.58 -6.33
CA TYR A 95 15.58 -10.57 -5.50
C TYR A 95 15.41 -10.02 -4.07
N TRP A 96 14.68 -10.75 -3.25
CA TRP A 96 14.50 -10.42 -1.83
C TRP A 96 15.07 -11.53 -0.97
N SER A 97 15.76 -11.16 0.11
CA SER A 97 16.15 -12.10 1.17
C SER A 97 15.29 -11.85 2.40
N TYR A 98 15.00 -12.93 3.12
CA TYR A 98 14.17 -12.89 4.33
C TYR A 98 14.90 -13.58 5.47
N GLU A 99 14.89 -12.94 6.63
CA GLU A 99 15.51 -13.43 7.86
C GLU A 99 14.48 -13.51 8.99
N TYR A 100 14.41 -14.67 9.62
CA TYR A 100 13.72 -14.89 10.89
C TYR A 100 14.79 -15.02 11.97
N SER A 101 14.86 -14.07 12.90
CA SER A 101 15.89 -14.05 13.97
C SER A 101 15.33 -14.32 15.36
N ASP A 102 14.00 -14.36 15.53
CA ASP A 102 13.38 -14.48 16.86
C ASP A 102 13.48 -15.89 17.47
N PHE A 103 13.62 -16.95 16.65
CA PHE A 103 13.59 -18.34 17.13
C PHE A 103 14.79 -19.16 16.64
N THR A 104 14.94 -19.24 15.34
CA THR A 104 15.96 -19.99 14.62
C THR A 104 16.47 -19.05 13.55
N ASP A 105 17.76 -18.76 13.53
CA ASP A 105 18.41 -17.87 12.55
C ASP A 105 18.27 -18.48 11.14
N ILE A 106 17.09 -18.33 10.55
CA ILE A 106 16.72 -18.83 9.24
C ILE A 106 16.82 -17.66 8.28
N GLU A 107 17.57 -17.87 7.21
CA GLU A 107 17.75 -16.93 6.12
C GLU A 107 17.59 -17.66 4.78
N PHE A 108 16.88 -17.05 3.85
CA PHE A 108 16.75 -17.56 2.49
C PHE A 108 16.48 -16.44 1.49
N ASP A 109 16.82 -16.72 0.23
CA ASP A 109 16.54 -15.86 -0.90
C ASP A 109 15.25 -16.27 -1.62
N SER A 110 14.55 -15.29 -2.18
CA SER A 110 13.32 -15.43 -2.94
C SER A 110 13.49 -14.78 -4.32
N TYR A 111 13.64 -15.62 -5.35
CA TYR A 111 13.76 -15.24 -6.75
C TYR A 111 12.47 -15.48 -7.52
N MET A 112 12.23 -14.68 -8.56
CA MET A 112 11.13 -14.93 -9.50
C MET A 112 11.36 -16.24 -10.26
N ILE A 113 10.34 -17.10 -10.34
CA ILE A 113 10.42 -18.32 -11.16
C ILE A 113 10.50 -17.93 -12.65
N PRO A 114 11.52 -18.40 -13.40
CA PRO A 114 11.61 -18.18 -14.84
C PRO A 114 10.41 -18.76 -15.59
N GLN A 115 10.00 -18.09 -16.67
CA GLN A 115 8.80 -18.51 -17.43
C GLN A 115 8.89 -19.95 -17.99
N ASN A 116 10.09 -20.44 -18.26
CA ASN A 116 10.31 -21.80 -18.77
C ASN A 116 10.14 -22.89 -17.69
N GLU A 117 10.14 -22.51 -16.41
CA GLU A 117 10.04 -23.41 -15.25
C GLU A 117 8.67 -23.30 -14.56
N MET A 118 7.78 -22.43 -15.06
CA MET A 118 6.46 -22.22 -14.47
C MET A 118 5.54 -23.43 -14.67
N SER A 119 4.83 -23.79 -13.60
CA SER A 119 3.72 -24.75 -13.68
C SER A 119 2.50 -24.12 -14.38
N ILE A 120 1.56 -24.95 -14.83
CA ILE A 120 0.37 -24.49 -15.58
C ILE A 120 -0.51 -23.49 -14.81
N ASN A 121 -0.46 -23.51 -13.48
CA ASN A 121 -1.27 -22.68 -12.59
C ASN A 121 -0.51 -21.47 -12.02
N ASN A 122 0.78 -21.35 -12.32
CA ASN A 122 1.61 -20.27 -11.78
C ASN A 122 1.25 -18.94 -12.44
N ILE A 123 1.30 -17.87 -11.65
CA ILE A 123 1.06 -16.52 -12.14
C ILE A 123 2.36 -15.92 -12.69
N ARG A 124 2.36 -15.60 -13.98
CA ARG A 124 3.51 -14.99 -14.67
C ARG A 124 3.97 -13.71 -13.94
N LEU A 125 5.28 -13.62 -13.70
CA LEU A 125 6.00 -12.51 -13.03
C LEU A 125 5.71 -12.31 -11.53
N LEU A 126 4.87 -13.13 -10.91
CA LEU A 126 4.51 -12.98 -9.50
C LEU A 126 4.98 -14.15 -8.64
N GLU A 127 5.13 -15.34 -9.21
CA GLU A 127 5.58 -16.50 -8.47
C GLU A 127 7.07 -16.45 -8.16
N VAL A 128 7.42 -16.95 -6.97
CA VAL A 128 8.78 -17.07 -6.46
C VAL A 128 9.10 -18.52 -6.12
N ASP A 129 10.39 -18.84 -6.11
CA ASP A 129 10.90 -20.15 -5.71
C ASP A 129 10.65 -20.44 -4.22
N ASN A 130 10.94 -19.48 -3.35
CA ASN A 130 10.78 -19.58 -1.90
C ASN A 130 9.79 -18.52 -1.41
N ARG A 131 8.58 -18.96 -1.03
CA ARG A 131 7.59 -18.09 -0.40
C ARG A 131 7.96 -17.87 1.06
N THR A 132 7.65 -16.67 1.56
CA THR A 132 7.84 -16.34 2.97
C THR A 132 6.56 -16.63 3.74
N THR A 133 6.62 -17.54 4.72
CA THR A 133 5.44 -18.00 5.46
C THR A 133 5.26 -17.21 6.75
N LEU A 134 4.06 -16.68 7.02
CA LEU A 134 3.73 -15.98 8.26
C LEU A 134 2.44 -16.52 8.88
N PRO A 135 2.34 -16.62 10.22
CA PRO A 135 1.11 -17.05 10.87
C PRO A 135 0.03 -15.97 10.76
N MET A 136 -1.19 -16.36 10.41
CA MET A 136 -2.35 -15.46 10.43
C MET A 136 -2.66 -14.97 11.85
N ASN A 137 -3.39 -13.86 11.97
CA ASN A 137 -3.82 -13.23 13.23
C ASN A 137 -2.68 -12.94 14.23
N THR A 138 -1.46 -12.82 13.73
CA THR A 138 -0.25 -12.62 14.52
C THR A 138 0.35 -11.28 14.12
N LEU A 139 0.46 -10.36 15.07
CA LEU A 139 1.06 -9.04 14.83
C LEU A 139 2.55 -9.22 14.52
N THR A 140 2.90 -8.99 13.27
CA THR A 140 4.24 -9.14 12.74
C THR A 140 4.85 -7.77 12.51
N ARG A 141 6.06 -7.55 13.03
CA ARG A 141 6.91 -6.43 12.69
C ARG A 141 7.79 -6.83 11.50
N ILE A 142 7.75 -6.04 10.44
CA ILE A 142 8.69 -6.18 9.34
C ILE A 142 9.77 -5.10 9.43
N LEU A 143 11.02 -5.52 9.29
CA LEU A 143 12.19 -4.64 9.19
C LEU A 143 12.68 -4.66 7.74
N ILE A 144 12.70 -3.51 7.08
CA ILE A 144 12.92 -3.40 5.65
C ILE A 144 14.21 -2.59 5.42
N THR A 145 15.16 -3.17 4.69
CA THR A 145 16.43 -2.53 4.31
C THR A 145 16.87 -3.02 2.92
N SER A 146 17.96 -2.46 2.39
CA SER A 146 18.64 -2.98 1.21
C SER A 146 20.14 -3.06 1.44
N GLU A 147 20.82 -3.91 0.67
CA GLU A 147 22.28 -4.00 0.60
C GLU A 147 22.91 -3.26 -0.58
N ASP A 148 22.14 -2.82 -1.58
CA ASP A 148 22.68 -2.22 -2.80
C ASP A 148 22.07 -0.85 -3.15
N VAL A 149 20.90 -0.83 -3.80
CA VAL A 149 20.19 0.37 -4.26
C VAL A 149 18.88 0.53 -3.52
N ILE A 150 18.12 1.59 -3.80
CA ILE A 150 16.81 1.73 -3.17
C ILE A 150 15.84 0.73 -3.84
N HIS A 151 15.11 0.01 -3.01
CA HIS A 151 13.96 -0.81 -3.39
C HIS A 151 12.73 -0.38 -2.58
N SER A 152 11.58 -0.98 -2.81
CA SER A 152 10.40 -0.79 -1.96
C SER A 152 9.66 -2.10 -1.81
N TRP A 153 9.55 -2.57 -0.57
CA TRP A 153 8.80 -3.77 -0.23
C TRP A 153 7.31 -3.42 -0.12
N THR A 154 6.48 -4.07 -0.94
CA THR A 154 5.07 -3.72 -1.05
C THR A 154 4.20 -4.94 -1.17
N ILE A 155 3.17 -5.04 -0.33
CA ILE A 155 2.05 -5.98 -0.48
C ILE A 155 0.74 -5.19 -0.40
N PRO A 156 0.08 -4.92 -1.53
CA PRO A 156 -1.10 -4.07 -1.56
C PRO A 156 -2.27 -4.60 -0.73
N SER A 157 -2.46 -5.92 -0.65
CA SER A 157 -3.59 -6.52 0.07
C SER A 157 -3.56 -6.27 1.58
N ILE A 158 -2.38 -6.07 2.18
CA ILE A 158 -2.24 -5.70 3.60
C ILE A 158 -2.02 -4.22 3.81
N GLY A 159 -1.96 -3.42 2.75
CA GLY A 159 -1.76 -1.97 2.82
C GLY A 159 -0.36 -1.56 3.27
N VAL A 160 0.65 -2.42 3.05
CA VAL A 160 2.04 -2.12 3.44
C VAL A 160 2.85 -1.80 2.19
N LYS A 161 3.48 -0.62 2.21
CA LYS A 161 4.53 -0.20 1.29
C LYS A 161 5.57 0.55 2.12
N ALA A 162 6.82 0.09 2.09
CA ALA A 162 7.91 0.80 2.73
C ALA A 162 9.22 0.58 1.96
N ASP A 163 9.99 1.66 1.87
CA ASP A 163 11.23 1.66 1.10
C ASP A 163 12.30 0.84 1.81
N ALA A 164 13.06 0.08 1.02
CA ALA A 164 14.27 -0.61 1.41
C ALA A 164 15.45 0.26 0.99
N THR A 165 16.00 1.00 1.95
CA THR A 165 17.08 1.97 1.70
C THR A 165 18.40 1.47 2.29
N PRO A 166 19.50 1.45 1.54
CA PRO A 166 20.80 1.03 2.06
C PRO A 166 21.23 1.87 3.27
N GLY A 167 21.67 1.20 4.33
CA GLY A 167 22.11 1.85 5.57
C GLY A 167 20.99 2.37 6.48
N ARG A 168 19.71 2.09 6.17
CA ARG A 168 18.57 2.45 7.02
C ARG A 168 17.58 1.29 7.13
N LEU A 169 17.18 1.02 8.37
CA LEU A 169 16.23 -0.03 8.70
C LEU A 169 14.87 0.60 8.97
N ASN A 170 13.96 0.47 8.01
CA ASN A 170 12.58 0.91 8.15
C ASN A 170 11.76 -0.17 8.86
N GLN A 171 10.74 0.25 9.61
CA GLN A 171 9.85 -0.65 10.33
C GLN A 171 8.40 -0.41 9.91
N ALA A 172 7.65 -1.50 9.73
CA ALA A 172 6.19 -1.47 9.65
C ALA A 172 5.61 -2.63 10.46
N THR A 173 4.33 -2.53 10.82
CA THR A 173 3.60 -3.59 11.53
C THR A 173 2.33 -3.95 10.78
N PHE A 174 2.04 -5.24 10.68
CA PHE A 174 0.82 -5.74 10.06
C PHE A 174 0.45 -7.11 10.61
N TRP A 175 -0.76 -7.58 10.28
CA TRP A 175 -1.13 -8.98 10.41
C TRP A 175 -2.11 -9.36 9.30
N PHE A 176 -2.17 -10.65 9.00
CA PHE A 176 -3.15 -11.21 8.08
C PHE A 176 -4.41 -11.66 8.82
N ASN A 177 -5.58 -11.23 8.36
CA ASN A 177 -6.89 -11.63 8.92
C ASN A 177 -7.38 -12.99 8.41
N ARG A 178 -6.75 -13.54 7.37
CA ARG A 178 -7.18 -14.79 6.73
C ARG A 178 -5.97 -15.54 6.15
N PRO A 179 -6.05 -16.87 6.04
CA PRO A 179 -5.02 -17.65 5.36
C PRO A 179 -5.05 -17.39 3.85
N GLY A 180 -3.93 -17.65 3.17
CA GLY A 180 -3.82 -17.55 1.72
C GLY A 180 -2.46 -17.02 1.26
N VAL A 181 -2.31 -16.91 -0.06
CA VAL A 181 -1.08 -16.41 -0.68
C VAL A 181 -1.32 -14.98 -1.15
N PHE A 182 -0.43 -14.07 -0.74
CA PHE A 182 -0.51 -12.65 -1.00
C PHE A 182 0.70 -12.19 -1.80
N TYR A 183 0.42 -11.49 -2.89
CA TYR A 183 1.43 -11.07 -3.85
C TYR A 183 1.75 -9.58 -3.71
N GLY A 184 3.00 -9.27 -4.02
CA GLY A 184 3.57 -7.94 -4.03
C GLY A 184 4.63 -7.81 -5.12
N GLN A 185 5.09 -6.58 -5.37
CA GLN A 185 6.18 -6.30 -6.29
C GLN A 185 7.03 -5.14 -5.76
N CYS A 186 8.30 -5.11 -6.15
CA CYS A 186 9.14 -3.94 -5.89
C CYS A 186 8.49 -2.68 -6.47
N SER A 187 8.35 -1.64 -5.63
CA SER A 187 7.64 -0.40 -5.99
C SER A 187 8.55 0.83 -6.06
N GLU A 188 9.85 0.62 -6.23
CA GLU A 188 10.88 1.65 -6.40
C GLU A 188 11.90 1.22 -7.46
N ILE A 189 12.34 2.13 -8.33
CA ILE A 189 13.15 1.79 -9.50
C ILE A 189 14.56 1.32 -9.09
N CYS A 190 14.87 0.05 -9.36
CA CYS A 190 16.11 -0.60 -8.90
C CYS A 190 17.01 -1.19 -10.02
N GLY A 191 16.75 -0.86 -11.28
CA GLY A 191 17.59 -1.24 -12.43
C GLY A 191 16.90 -2.15 -13.45
N ALA A 192 17.70 -2.92 -14.19
CA ALA A 192 17.25 -3.65 -15.38
C ALA A 192 16.09 -4.62 -15.14
N ASN A 193 16.11 -5.37 -14.04
CA ASN A 193 15.08 -6.36 -13.71
C ASN A 193 14.14 -5.86 -12.60
N HIS A 194 13.92 -4.55 -12.49
CA HIS A 194 13.00 -3.96 -11.52
C HIS A 194 11.60 -4.61 -11.53
N SER A 195 11.08 -4.95 -12.71
CA SER A 195 9.78 -5.61 -12.85
C SER A 195 9.75 -7.11 -12.50
N PHE A 196 10.89 -7.70 -12.15
CA PHE A 196 11.09 -9.15 -12.03
C PHE A 196 11.59 -9.60 -10.65
N MET A 197 11.27 -8.82 -9.61
CA MET A 197 11.54 -9.17 -8.22
C MET A 197 10.25 -9.10 -7.37
N PRO A 198 9.32 -10.04 -7.58
CA PRO A 198 8.06 -10.10 -6.87
C PRO A 198 8.25 -10.52 -5.41
N ILE A 199 7.21 -10.31 -4.63
CA ILE A 199 7.11 -10.67 -3.21
C ILE A 199 5.93 -11.62 -3.07
N VAL A 200 6.12 -12.74 -2.38
CA VAL A 200 5.03 -13.67 -2.07
C VAL A 200 5.08 -14.04 -0.60
N ILE A 201 3.99 -13.71 0.10
CA ILE A 201 3.79 -14.11 1.48
C ILE A 201 2.68 -15.14 1.55
N GLU A 202 2.94 -16.25 2.23
CA GLU A 202 1.93 -17.25 2.54
C GLU A 202 1.47 -17.08 3.99
N SER A 203 0.19 -16.78 4.18
CA SER A 203 -0.42 -16.73 5.50
C SER A 203 -1.03 -18.08 5.85
N THR A 204 -0.55 -18.70 6.92
CA THR A 204 -0.95 -20.05 7.35
C THR A 204 -1.42 -20.08 8.81
N SER A 205 -1.84 -21.25 9.29
CA SER A 205 -2.11 -21.42 10.72
C SER A 205 -0.80 -21.41 11.52
N THR A 206 -0.87 -21.02 12.80
CA THR A 206 0.31 -21.02 13.68
C THR A 206 0.97 -22.41 13.76
N ASN A 207 0.19 -23.49 13.73
CA ASN A 207 0.73 -24.84 13.77
C ASN A 207 1.50 -25.19 12.49
N ASP A 208 0.98 -24.80 11.32
CA ASP A 208 1.67 -25.04 10.05
C ASP A 208 2.94 -24.19 9.95
N PHE A 209 2.88 -22.93 10.41
CA PHE A 209 4.06 -22.05 10.50
C PHE A 209 5.16 -22.63 11.40
N LEU A 210 4.81 -23.26 12.52
CA LEU A 210 5.79 -23.88 13.43
C LEU A 210 6.37 -25.19 12.88
N ASN A 211 5.66 -25.86 11.97
CA ASN A 211 6.12 -27.11 11.35
C ASN A 211 6.95 -26.87 10.08
N TRP A 212 6.72 -25.73 9.42
CA TRP A 212 7.51 -25.25 8.28
C TRP A 212 8.92 -24.85 8.75
#